data_AF-A0A2R6MAG5-F1
#
_entry.id   AF-A0A2R6MAG5-F1
#
_cell.length_a   1.000
_cell.length_b   1.000
_cell.length_c   1.000
_cell.angle_alpha   90.00
_cell.angle_beta   90.00
_cell.angle_gamma   90.00
#
_symmetry.space_group_name_H-M   'P 1'
#
loop_
_entity.id
_entity.type
_entity.pdbx_description
1 polymer ?
#
loop_
_entity_poly.entity_id
_entity_poly.type
_entity_poly.pdbx_seq_one_letter_code
_entity_poly.pdbx_strand_id
1 'polypeptide(L)'
;MSERIRVLHVDDDRQFAELTATFLHEESDRFDVVSRVRTSEALDYLEDDHGVDCIVSDYALPVMDGLDFLEAVRSEHPGLPFIFFTGQGSETVASDALAGGATDYLQKQSGTEQYELLANRIRNAVEQYRSGRRVAALERVRTLVRDVNQVLVHASSVAEIETAVCELLSEADPYRAACVAGVDPETMRVEPRTWAGADGGYFERLSMTVAEGAAGRRTPEGRAYHNREIAVSQNVRDDPRYEPWRDA
;
A
#
# COMPACT_ATOMS: atom_id res chain seq x y z
N MET A 1 7.00 21.73 0.31
CA MET A 1 7.73 20.72 -0.47
C MET A 1 6.71 19.71 -0.94
N SER A 2 6.58 19.52 -2.24
CA SER A 2 5.51 18.68 -2.78
C SER A 2 5.96 17.22 -2.82
N GLU A 3 5.07 16.31 -2.43
CA GLU A 3 5.33 14.90 -2.16
C GLU A 3 5.89 14.20 -3.42
N ARG A 4 6.94 13.38 -3.29
CA ARG A 4 7.56 12.62 -4.40
C ARG A 4 6.50 11.72 -5.06
N ILE A 5 6.59 11.51 -6.36
CA ILE A 5 5.69 10.66 -7.15
C ILE A 5 6.53 9.53 -7.74
N ARG A 6 6.28 8.30 -7.28
CA ARG A 6 6.96 7.11 -7.79
C ARG A 6 6.20 6.52 -8.96
N VAL A 7 6.83 6.49 -10.12
CA VAL A 7 6.24 6.03 -11.37
C VAL A 7 6.88 4.71 -11.78
N LEU A 8 6.07 3.66 -11.92
CA LEU A 8 6.50 2.41 -12.54
C LEU A 8 6.25 2.51 -14.04
N HIS A 9 7.33 2.60 -14.83
CA HIS A 9 7.25 2.67 -16.28
C HIS A 9 7.50 1.28 -16.90
N VAL A 10 6.61 0.82 -17.78
CA VAL A 10 6.71 -0.50 -18.43
C VAL A 10 6.74 -0.32 -19.94
N ASP A 11 7.88 -0.60 -20.55
CA ASP A 11 8.11 -0.47 -21.99
C ASP A 11 9.23 -1.43 -22.41
N ASP A 12 9.00 -2.24 -23.44
CA ASP A 12 9.98 -3.21 -23.93
C ASP A 12 11.11 -2.55 -24.74
N ASP A 13 10.89 -1.33 -25.23
CA ASP A 13 11.94 -0.48 -25.80
C ASP A 13 12.72 0.21 -24.67
N ARG A 14 13.92 -0.32 -24.39
CA ARG A 14 14.86 0.22 -23.41
C ARG A 14 15.22 1.68 -23.66
N GLN A 15 15.41 2.07 -24.91
CA GLN A 15 15.79 3.43 -25.24
C GLN A 15 14.63 4.37 -24.94
N PHE A 16 13.40 3.98 -25.28
CA PHE A 16 12.22 4.76 -24.94
C PHE A 16 12.01 4.85 -23.43
N ALA A 17 12.22 3.75 -22.69
CA ALA A 17 12.15 3.74 -21.24
C ALA A 17 13.15 4.67 -20.56
N GLU A 18 14.39 4.75 -21.07
CA GLU A 18 15.41 5.68 -20.59
C GLU A 18 15.06 7.14 -20.90
N LEU A 19 14.53 7.42 -22.10
CA LEU A 19 14.10 8.76 -22.50
C LEU A 19 12.93 9.24 -21.63
N THR A 20 11.90 8.41 -21.44
CA THR A 20 10.75 8.75 -20.60
C THR A 20 11.19 9.07 -19.18
N ALA A 21 12.06 8.25 -18.59
CA ALA A 21 12.58 8.51 -17.25
C ALA A 21 13.37 9.84 -17.18
N THR A 22 14.20 10.10 -18.17
CA THR A 22 15.01 11.33 -18.25
C THR A 22 14.13 12.56 -18.35
N PHE A 23 13.21 12.61 -19.32
CA PHE A 23 12.36 13.79 -19.52
C PHE A 23 11.38 14.02 -18.36
N LEU A 24 10.82 12.96 -17.77
CA LEU A 24 9.99 13.13 -16.57
C LEU A 24 10.80 13.69 -15.39
N HIS A 25 12.06 13.30 -15.24
CA HIS A 25 12.94 13.86 -14.22
C HIS A 25 13.27 15.34 -14.49
N GLU A 26 13.55 15.69 -15.75
CA GLU A 26 13.78 17.09 -16.17
C GLU A 26 12.55 17.98 -15.93
N GLU A 27 11.34 17.45 -16.13
CA GLU A 27 10.09 18.16 -15.83
C GLU A 27 9.93 18.44 -14.33
N SER A 28 10.39 17.53 -13.45
CA SER A 28 10.40 17.73 -12.01
C SER A 28 11.24 16.71 -11.25
N ASP A 29 12.07 17.19 -10.32
CA ASP A 29 12.78 16.39 -9.30
C ASP A 29 11.85 15.54 -8.39
N ARG A 30 10.53 15.76 -8.49
CA ARG A 30 9.53 14.99 -7.75
C ARG A 30 9.27 13.62 -8.35
N PHE A 31 9.56 13.41 -9.63
CA PHE A 31 9.35 12.11 -10.25
C PHE A 31 10.51 11.17 -9.94
N ASP A 32 10.16 10.02 -9.38
CA ASP A 32 11.04 8.89 -9.15
C ASP A 32 10.58 7.76 -10.07
N VAL A 33 11.18 7.69 -11.26
CA VAL A 33 10.77 6.77 -12.33
C VAL A 33 11.58 5.48 -12.24
N VAL A 34 10.89 4.35 -12.15
CA VAL A 34 11.46 3.02 -12.16
C VAL A 34 10.97 2.29 -13.40
N SER A 35 11.89 1.97 -14.31
CA SER A 35 11.55 1.31 -15.57
C SER A 35 11.69 -0.21 -15.48
N ARG A 36 10.77 -0.93 -16.14
CA ARG A 36 10.79 -2.38 -16.38
C ARG A 36 10.51 -2.65 -17.85
N VAL A 37 11.13 -3.70 -18.38
CA VAL A 37 11.01 -4.08 -19.81
C VAL A 37 10.08 -5.26 -20.03
N ARG A 38 9.51 -5.80 -18.96
CA ARG A 38 8.56 -6.92 -18.97
C ARG A 38 7.48 -6.67 -17.93
N THR A 39 6.25 -7.09 -18.25
CA THR A 39 5.11 -7.03 -17.34
C THR A 39 5.32 -7.88 -16.09
N SER A 40 5.97 -9.04 -16.21
CA SER A 40 6.27 -9.90 -15.05
C SER A 40 7.16 -9.18 -14.02
N GLU A 41 8.23 -8.51 -14.47
CA GLU A 41 9.13 -7.76 -13.58
C GLU A 41 8.43 -6.54 -12.96
N ALA A 42 7.39 -6.03 -13.62
CA ALA A 42 6.56 -4.94 -13.11
C ALA A 42 5.57 -5.46 -12.05
N LEU A 43 4.97 -6.64 -12.25
CA LEU A 43 4.12 -7.30 -11.26
C LEU A 43 4.92 -7.66 -10.00
N ASP A 44 6.09 -8.29 -10.15
CA ASP A 44 6.99 -8.60 -9.03
C ASP A 44 7.32 -7.33 -8.21
N TYR A 45 7.57 -6.22 -8.91
CA TYR A 45 7.87 -4.93 -8.27
C TYR A 45 6.66 -4.31 -7.53
N LEU A 46 5.43 -4.63 -7.95
CA LEU A 46 4.22 -4.20 -7.25
C LEU A 46 3.96 -5.05 -6.00
N GLU A 47 4.24 -6.36 -6.07
CA GLU A 47 4.10 -7.29 -4.94
C GLU A 47 5.00 -6.93 -3.76
N ASP A 48 6.19 -6.37 -4.02
CA ASP A 48 7.16 -5.93 -3.00
C ASP A 48 6.78 -4.59 -2.31
N ASP A 49 5.58 -4.04 -2.56
CA ASP A 49 5.02 -2.80 -1.97
C ASP A 49 6.01 -1.62 -1.94
N HIS A 50 6.64 -1.35 -3.08
CA HIS A 50 7.60 -0.25 -3.21
C HIS A 50 6.96 1.16 -3.23
N GLY A 51 5.67 1.28 -2.89
CA GLY A 51 4.95 2.56 -2.84
C GLY A 51 4.79 3.22 -4.21
N VAL A 52 4.41 2.46 -5.23
CA VAL A 52 4.13 2.98 -6.57
C VAL A 52 2.88 3.87 -6.53
N ASP A 53 2.98 5.07 -7.10
CA ASP A 53 1.86 6.03 -7.16
C ASP A 53 1.14 6.01 -8.51
N CYS A 54 1.84 5.63 -9.58
CA CYS A 54 1.30 5.56 -10.92
C CYS A 54 2.08 4.56 -11.77
N ILE A 55 1.36 3.83 -12.62
CA ILE A 55 1.93 2.99 -13.66
C ILE A 55 1.77 3.72 -14.99
N VAL A 56 2.84 3.76 -15.77
CA VAL A 56 2.82 4.19 -17.17
C VAL A 56 3.26 3.00 -18.00
N SER A 57 2.40 2.48 -18.86
CA SER A 57 2.66 1.25 -19.61
C SER A 57 2.52 1.50 -21.11
N ASP A 58 3.40 0.91 -21.93
CA ASP A 58 3.04 0.68 -23.32
C ASP A 58 1.87 -0.31 -23.39
N TYR A 59 1.07 -0.17 -24.44
CA TYR A 59 0.00 -1.09 -24.80
C TYR A 59 0.56 -2.33 -25.50
N ALA A 60 1.53 -2.14 -26.41
CA ALA A 60 2.05 -3.18 -27.28
C ALA A 60 3.24 -3.91 -26.64
N LEU A 61 3.00 -4.59 -25.52
CA LEU A 61 4.04 -5.33 -24.81
C LEU A 61 4.15 -6.79 -25.31
N PRO A 62 5.35 -7.38 -25.32
CA PRO A 62 5.55 -8.77 -25.70
C PRO A 62 5.07 -9.73 -24.60
N VAL A 63 4.63 -10.92 -25.02
CA VAL A 63 4.16 -12.04 -24.17
C VAL A 63 2.80 -11.79 -23.51
N MET A 64 2.66 -10.69 -22.78
CA MET A 64 1.42 -10.25 -22.14
C MET A 64 1.13 -8.85 -22.67
N ASP A 65 -0.04 -8.66 -23.29
CA ASP A 65 -0.38 -7.35 -23.80
C ASP A 65 -0.71 -6.37 -22.65
N GLY A 66 -0.75 -5.08 -22.98
CA GLY A 66 -0.96 -4.04 -21.97
C GLY A 66 -2.33 -4.12 -21.28
N LEU A 67 -3.35 -4.71 -21.92
CA LEU A 67 -4.68 -4.88 -21.31
C LEU A 67 -4.69 -6.02 -20.32
N ASP A 68 -4.09 -7.16 -20.65
CA ASP A 68 -3.90 -8.28 -19.72
C ASP A 68 -3.09 -7.82 -18.49
N PHE A 69 -2.07 -6.97 -18.70
CA PHE A 69 -1.30 -6.37 -17.60
C PHE A 69 -2.17 -5.43 -16.75
N LEU A 70 -3.00 -4.59 -17.37
CA LEU A 70 -3.95 -3.74 -16.64
C LEU A 70 -4.92 -4.59 -15.81
N GLU A 71 -5.47 -5.67 -16.37
CA GLU A 71 -6.38 -6.57 -15.65
C GLU A 71 -5.70 -7.18 -14.41
N ALA A 72 -4.46 -7.67 -14.57
CA ALA A 72 -3.66 -8.19 -13.45
C ALA A 72 -3.36 -7.12 -12.38
N VAL A 73 -3.08 -5.87 -12.78
CA VAL A 73 -2.91 -4.78 -11.82
C VAL A 73 -4.23 -4.46 -11.10
N ARG A 74 -5.36 -4.50 -11.80
CA ARG A 74 -6.67 -4.13 -11.22
C ARG A 74 -7.18 -5.13 -10.21
N SER A 75 -6.79 -6.41 -10.29
CA SER A 75 -7.18 -7.41 -9.29
C SER A 75 -6.59 -7.12 -7.91
N GLU A 76 -5.34 -6.65 -7.84
CA GLU A 76 -4.64 -6.37 -6.57
C GLU A 76 -4.65 -4.88 -6.21
N HIS A 77 -4.67 -4.00 -7.20
CA HIS A 77 -4.56 -2.54 -7.06
C HIS A 77 -5.66 -1.81 -7.86
N PRO A 78 -6.95 -1.98 -7.48
CA PRO A 78 -8.10 -1.52 -8.27
C PRO A 78 -8.15 -0.01 -8.49
N GLY A 79 -7.56 0.78 -7.58
CA GLY A 79 -7.55 2.24 -7.68
C GLY A 79 -6.24 2.86 -8.17
N LEU A 80 -5.17 2.07 -8.35
CA LEU A 80 -3.84 2.62 -8.67
C LEU A 80 -3.85 3.29 -10.06
N PRO A 81 -3.42 4.56 -10.18
CA PRO A 81 -3.33 5.25 -11.46
C PRO A 81 -2.57 4.44 -12.51
N PHE A 82 -3.21 4.19 -13.64
CA PHE A 82 -2.63 3.45 -14.75
C PHE A 82 -2.83 4.25 -16.03
N ILE A 83 -1.75 4.66 -16.66
CA ILE A 83 -1.77 5.47 -17.88
C ILE A 83 -1.15 4.64 -19.00
N PHE A 84 -1.88 4.45 -20.09
CA PHE A 84 -1.26 3.93 -21.29
C PHE A 84 -0.49 5.04 -21.99
N PHE A 85 0.77 4.76 -22.32
CA PHE A 85 1.60 5.62 -23.14
C PHE A 85 2.13 4.81 -24.31
N THR A 86 1.50 4.91 -25.48
CA THR A 86 1.73 3.97 -26.59
C THR A 86 1.85 4.64 -27.95
N GLY A 87 2.64 4.07 -28.85
CA GLY A 87 2.72 4.51 -30.25
C GLY A 87 1.51 4.07 -31.09
N GLN A 88 0.78 3.03 -30.64
CA GLN A 88 -0.41 2.53 -31.33
C GLN A 88 -1.61 3.42 -31.01
N GLY A 89 -2.00 4.28 -31.96
CA GLY A 89 -3.16 5.16 -31.84
C GLY A 89 -4.33 4.72 -32.71
N SER A 90 -5.30 4.04 -32.09
CA SER A 90 -6.63 3.92 -32.65
C SER A 90 -7.66 4.27 -31.59
N GLU A 91 -8.78 4.81 -32.01
CA GLU A 91 -9.90 5.14 -31.12
C GLU A 91 -10.43 3.88 -30.40
N THR A 92 -10.36 2.72 -31.07
CA THR A 92 -10.70 1.42 -30.48
C THR A 92 -9.78 1.06 -29.32
N VAL A 93 -8.46 1.17 -29.49
CA VAL A 93 -7.48 0.87 -28.43
C VAL A 93 -7.65 1.78 -27.22
N ALA A 94 -7.90 3.08 -27.45
CA ALA A 94 -8.16 4.02 -26.38
C ALA A 94 -9.47 3.70 -25.63
N SER A 95 -10.51 3.32 -26.38
CA SER A 95 -11.81 2.91 -25.81
C SER A 95 -11.67 1.66 -24.95
N ASP A 96 -10.97 0.63 -25.44
CA ASP A 96 -10.77 -0.63 -24.72
C ASP A 96 -9.93 -0.42 -23.45
N ALA A 97 -8.89 0.40 -23.52
CA ALA A 97 -8.08 0.79 -22.37
C ALA A 97 -8.92 1.45 -21.26
N LEU A 98 -9.73 2.45 -21.61
CA LEU A 98 -10.59 3.14 -20.64
C LEU A 98 -11.69 2.22 -20.09
N ALA A 99 -12.26 1.36 -20.94
CA ALA A 99 -13.25 0.36 -20.51
C ALA A 99 -12.64 -0.67 -19.54
N GLY A 100 -11.37 -1.03 -19.71
CA GLY A 100 -10.60 -1.88 -18.80
C GLY A 100 -10.20 -1.20 -17.48
N GLY A 101 -10.51 0.09 -17.31
CA GLY A 101 -10.22 0.84 -16.07
C GLY A 101 -8.85 1.53 -16.07
N ALA A 102 -8.25 1.79 -17.24
CA ALA A 102 -7.14 2.72 -17.32
C ALA A 102 -7.59 4.12 -16.85
N THR A 103 -6.70 4.82 -16.17
CA THR A 103 -6.94 6.18 -15.68
C THR A 103 -6.86 7.20 -16.80
N ASP A 104 -5.93 7.01 -17.72
CA ASP A 104 -5.79 7.87 -18.90
C ASP A 104 -5.09 7.09 -20.03
N TYR A 105 -5.14 7.65 -21.23
CA TYR A 105 -4.47 7.13 -22.41
C TYR A 105 -3.78 8.28 -23.15
N LEU A 106 -2.52 8.09 -23.49
CA LEU A 106 -1.70 9.04 -24.22
C LEU A 106 -1.00 8.36 -25.39
N GLN A 107 -1.20 8.89 -26.59
CA GLN A 107 -0.48 8.44 -27.78
C GLN A 107 0.91 9.10 -27.84
N LYS A 108 1.97 8.29 -28.00
CA LYS A 108 3.33 8.76 -28.26
C LYS A 108 3.34 9.57 -29.55
N GLN A 109 3.86 10.79 -29.47
CA GLN A 109 4.03 11.69 -30.62
C GLN A 109 5.51 11.96 -30.87
N SER A 110 5.83 12.69 -31.94
CA SER A 110 7.20 13.14 -32.17
C SER A 110 7.51 14.37 -31.33
N GLY A 111 8.74 14.46 -30.82
CA GLY A 111 9.22 15.61 -30.03
C GLY A 111 9.10 15.42 -28.52
N THR A 112 9.44 16.47 -27.77
CA THR A 112 9.56 16.43 -26.30
C THR A 112 8.28 16.86 -25.58
N GLU A 113 7.37 17.57 -26.25
CA GLU A 113 6.11 18.08 -25.67
C GLU A 113 5.21 16.96 -25.10
N GLN A 114 5.33 15.74 -25.62
CA GLN A 114 4.61 14.57 -25.11
C GLN A 114 4.96 14.24 -23.65
N TYR A 115 6.20 14.53 -23.22
CA TYR A 115 6.65 14.23 -21.86
C TYR A 115 6.14 15.25 -20.85
N GLU A 116 6.02 16.52 -21.24
CA GLU A 116 5.34 17.54 -20.44
C GLU A 116 3.85 17.18 -20.25
N LEU A 117 3.19 16.74 -21.33
CA LEU A 117 1.81 16.28 -21.27
C LEU A 117 1.68 15.04 -20.37
N LEU A 118 2.55 14.04 -20.54
CA LEU A 118 2.59 12.84 -19.69
C LEU A 118 2.80 13.21 -18.22
N ALA A 119 3.75 14.08 -17.90
CA ALA A 119 4.02 14.56 -16.55
C ALA A 119 2.77 15.22 -15.93
N ASN A 120 2.04 16.03 -16.71
CA ASN A 120 0.77 16.62 -16.29
C ASN A 120 -0.30 15.54 -16.01
N ARG A 121 -0.43 14.52 -16.87
CA ARG A 121 -1.38 13.42 -16.67
C ARG A 121 -1.07 12.62 -15.40
N ILE A 122 0.20 12.28 -15.19
CA ILE A 122 0.65 11.57 -13.99
C ILE A 122 0.34 12.40 -12.74
N ARG A 123 0.69 13.70 -12.72
CA ARG A 123 0.40 14.57 -11.57
C ARG A 123 -1.08 14.59 -11.21
N ASN A 124 -1.94 14.82 -12.20
CA ASN A 124 -3.38 14.90 -11.99
C ASN A 124 -3.95 13.57 -11.48
N ALA A 125 -3.57 12.46 -12.11
CA ALA A 125 -4.03 11.13 -11.74
C ALA A 125 -3.59 10.76 -10.31
N VAL A 126 -2.34 11.04 -9.95
CA VAL A 126 -1.80 10.77 -8.61
C VAL A 126 -2.44 11.68 -7.55
N GLU A 127 -2.65 12.96 -7.85
CA GLU A 127 -3.31 13.88 -6.94
C GLU A 127 -4.76 13.46 -6.67
N GLN A 128 -5.50 13.07 -7.70
CA GLN A 128 -6.85 12.55 -7.57
C GLN A 128 -6.88 11.24 -6.76
N TYR A 129 -5.97 10.31 -7.05
CA TYR A 129 -5.86 9.05 -6.32
C TYR A 129 -5.55 9.26 -4.82
N ARG A 130 -4.55 10.08 -4.50
CA ARG A 130 -4.19 10.39 -3.11
C ARG A 130 -5.30 11.12 -2.39
N SER A 131 -6.00 12.03 -3.06
CA SER A 131 -7.15 12.74 -2.49
C SER A 131 -8.31 11.78 -2.19
N GLY A 132 -8.65 10.90 -3.14
CA GLY A 132 -9.65 9.86 -2.94
C GLY A 132 -9.31 8.94 -1.76
N ARG A 133 -8.05 8.48 -1.67
CA ARG A 133 -7.58 7.66 -0.53
C ARG A 133 -7.65 8.40 0.80
N ARG A 134 -7.35 9.69 0.84
CA ARG A 134 -7.47 10.51 2.06
C ARG A 134 -8.93 10.62 2.50
N VAL A 135 -9.86 10.84 1.58
CA VAL A 135 -11.31 10.88 1.89
C VAL A 135 -11.77 9.53 2.43
N ALA A 136 -11.49 8.43 1.72
CA ALA A 136 -11.86 7.09 2.15
C ALA A 136 -11.28 6.74 3.54
N ALA A 137 -10.03 7.13 3.81
CA ALA A 137 -9.42 6.92 5.12
C ALA A 137 -10.11 7.71 6.24
N LEU A 138 -10.50 8.97 5.98
CA LEU A 138 -11.22 9.80 6.94
C LEU A 138 -12.62 9.25 7.22
N GLU A 139 -13.35 8.83 6.19
CA GLU A 139 -14.68 8.23 6.32
C GLU A 139 -14.62 6.95 7.16
N ARG A 140 -13.63 6.08 6.88
CA ARG A 140 -13.40 4.88 7.67
C ARG A 140 -13.13 5.19 9.13
N VAL A 141 -12.18 6.08 9.44
CA VAL A 141 -11.85 6.43 10.83
C VAL A 141 -13.09 6.98 11.55
N ARG A 142 -13.87 7.83 10.87
CA ARG A 142 -15.12 8.38 11.42
C ARG A 142 -16.13 7.28 11.76
N THR A 143 -16.31 6.32 10.86
CA THR A 143 -17.22 5.18 11.07
C THR A 143 -16.75 4.33 12.26
N LEU A 144 -15.47 3.94 12.29
CA LEU A 144 -14.89 3.17 13.39
C LEU A 144 -15.07 3.85 14.75
N VAL A 145 -14.77 5.15 14.85
CA VAL A 145 -14.96 5.90 16.10
C VAL A 145 -16.43 5.90 16.54
N ARG A 146 -17.37 6.01 15.59
CA ARG A 146 -18.80 5.95 15.90
C ARG A 146 -19.21 4.58 16.42
N ASP A 147 -18.77 3.52 15.75
CA ASP A 147 -19.16 2.14 16.08
C ASP A 147 -18.58 1.73 17.43
N VAL A 148 -17.32 2.08 17.69
CA VAL A 148 -16.69 1.87 19.02
C VAL A 148 -17.44 2.63 20.11
N ASN A 149 -17.80 3.90 19.88
CA ASN A 149 -18.58 4.66 20.86
C ASN A 149 -19.95 4.01 21.14
N GLN A 150 -20.57 3.40 20.14
CA GLN A 150 -21.84 2.69 20.32
C GLN A 150 -21.67 1.43 21.19
N VAL A 151 -20.59 0.67 20.99
CA VAL A 151 -20.24 -0.46 21.87
C VAL A 151 -20.05 0.00 23.31
N LEU A 152 -19.29 1.07 23.53
CA LEU A 152 -18.98 1.60 24.87
C LEU A 152 -20.24 1.96 25.67
N VAL A 153 -21.30 2.43 25.01
CA VAL A 153 -22.56 2.83 25.67
C VAL A 153 -23.39 1.62 26.14
N HIS A 154 -23.29 0.49 25.46
CA HIS A 154 -24.15 -0.68 25.71
C HIS A 154 -23.43 -1.84 26.41
N ALA A 155 -22.10 -1.83 26.42
CA ALA A 155 -21.31 -2.87 27.08
C ALA A 155 -21.47 -2.81 28.60
N SER A 156 -21.50 -3.99 29.21
CA SER A 156 -21.63 -4.18 30.65
C SER A 156 -20.29 -4.46 31.34
N SER A 157 -19.23 -4.72 30.56
CA SER A 157 -17.88 -5.00 31.08
C SER A 157 -16.77 -4.54 30.12
N VAL A 158 -15.56 -4.39 30.66
CA VAL A 158 -14.36 -4.10 29.86
C VAL A 158 -14.05 -5.22 28.88
N ALA A 159 -14.25 -6.49 29.27
CA ALA A 159 -14.01 -7.62 28.39
C ALA A 159 -14.91 -7.61 27.15
N GLU A 160 -16.19 -7.23 27.31
CA GLU A 160 -17.11 -7.06 26.18
C GLU A 160 -16.65 -5.93 25.24
N ILE A 161 -16.17 -4.81 25.80
CA ILE A 161 -15.62 -3.70 25.02
C ILE A 161 -14.40 -4.17 24.23
N GLU A 162 -13.44 -4.83 24.88
CA GLU A 162 -12.18 -5.25 24.27
C GLU A 162 -12.42 -6.21 23.08
N THR A 163 -13.33 -7.18 23.24
CA THR A 163 -13.69 -8.12 22.16
C THR A 163 -14.34 -7.41 21.00
N ALA A 164 -15.38 -6.61 21.24
CA ALA A 164 -16.09 -5.91 20.18
C ALA A 164 -15.21 -4.89 19.44
N VAL A 165 -14.27 -4.22 20.14
CA VAL A 165 -13.29 -3.33 19.51
C VAL A 165 -12.33 -4.12 18.62
N CYS A 166 -11.86 -5.29 19.05
CA CYS A 166 -10.99 -6.13 18.21
C CYS A 166 -11.72 -6.58 16.93
N GLU A 167 -12.97 -7.04 17.05
CA GLU A 167 -13.80 -7.45 15.91
C GLU A 167 -13.97 -6.29 14.92
N LEU A 168 -14.47 -5.14 15.38
CA LEU A 168 -14.68 -3.95 14.55
C LEU A 168 -13.41 -3.49 13.82
N LEU A 169 -12.27 -3.49 14.51
CA LEU A 169 -11.01 -3.12 13.89
C LEU A 169 -10.57 -4.15 12.84
N SER A 170 -10.67 -5.44 13.14
CA SER A 170 -10.23 -6.52 12.24
C SER A 170 -11.07 -6.66 10.96
N GLU A 171 -12.31 -6.17 10.98
CA GLU A 171 -13.19 -6.13 9.81
C GLU A 171 -13.00 -4.86 8.97
N ALA A 172 -12.25 -3.87 9.46
CA ALA A 172 -12.05 -2.60 8.78
C ALA A 172 -10.71 -2.54 8.04
N ASP A 173 -10.76 -2.50 6.71
CA ASP A 173 -9.58 -2.31 5.87
C ASP A 173 -8.74 -1.09 6.30
N PRO A 174 -7.41 -1.18 6.44
CA PRO A 174 -6.56 -2.28 6.00
C PRO A 174 -6.17 -3.25 7.14
N TYR A 175 -6.84 -3.20 8.29
CA TYR A 175 -6.45 -4.01 9.44
C TYR A 175 -6.92 -5.45 9.24
N ARG A 176 -5.98 -6.40 9.26
CA ARG A 176 -6.28 -7.82 9.11
C ARG A 176 -6.59 -8.53 10.42
N ALA A 177 -6.06 -7.99 11.52
CA ALA A 177 -6.26 -8.50 12.86
C ALA A 177 -6.04 -7.39 13.89
N ALA A 178 -6.65 -7.56 15.06
CA ALA A 178 -6.48 -6.68 16.21
C ALA A 178 -6.40 -7.51 17.48
N CYS A 179 -5.55 -7.09 18.42
CA CYS A 179 -5.39 -7.75 19.71
C CYS A 179 -5.27 -6.73 20.83
N VAL A 180 -5.91 -7.01 21.95
CA VAL A 180 -5.65 -6.34 23.22
C VAL A 180 -4.82 -7.27 24.08
N ALA A 181 -3.61 -6.83 24.45
CA ALA A 181 -2.70 -7.58 25.31
C ALA A 181 -2.39 -6.82 26.60
N GLY A 182 -2.14 -7.55 27.68
CA GLY A 182 -1.54 -7.05 28.91
C GLY A 182 -0.07 -7.43 29.01
N VAL A 183 0.59 -6.97 30.07
CA VAL A 183 1.91 -7.48 30.47
C VAL A 183 1.80 -7.97 31.90
N ASP A 184 2.15 -9.24 32.12
CA ASP A 184 2.22 -9.81 33.46
C ASP A 184 3.33 -9.11 34.26
N PRO A 185 3.02 -8.54 35.44
CA PRO A 185 3.95 -7.68 36.17
C PRO A 185 5.11 -8.43 36.84
N GLU A 186 5.02 -9.76 37.00
CA GLU A 186 6.06 -10.56 37.64
C GLU A 186 7.05 -11.11 36.62
N THR A 187 6.53 -11.64 35.51
CA THR A 187 7.29 -12.28 34.44
C THR A 187 7.66 -11.32 33.32
N MET A 188 7.02 -10.14 33.26
CA MET A 188 7.13 -9.17 32.17
C MET A 188 6.79 -9.77 30.80
N ARG A 189 5.95 -10.80 30.77
CA ARG A 189 5.48 -11.47 29.55
C ARG A 189 4.29 -10.71 28.97
N VAL A 190 4.26 -10.55 27.66
CA VAL A 190 3.09 -10.01 26.93
C VAL A 190 2.05 -11.13 26.83
N GLU A 191 0.84 -10.85 27.31
CA GLU A 191 -0.26 -11.81 27.35
C GLU A 191 -1.48 -11.25 26.60
N PRO A 192 -1.80 -11.81 25.41
CA PRO A 192 -3.06 -11.50 24.73
C PRO A 192 -4.26 -11.80 25.62
N ARG A 193 -5.16 -10.82 25.74
CA ARG A 193 -6.41 -10.95 26.50
C ARG A 193 -7.59 -11.25 25.58
N THR A 194 -7.62 -10.64 24.41
CA THR A 194 -8.58 -10.91 23.32
C THR A 194 -7.99 -10.50 21.98
N TRP A 195 -8.45 -11.11 20.90
CA TRP A 195 -8.05 -10.80 19.53
C TRP A 195 -9.16 -11.19 18.55
N ALA A 196 -9.11 -10.60 17.35
CA ALA A 196 -9.98 -10.94 16.23
C ALA A 196 -9.25 -10.74 14.90
N GLY A 197 -9.76 -11.37 13.84
CA GLY A 197 -9.23 -11.30 12.48
C GLY A 197 -8.33 -12.46 12.08
N ALA A 198 -7.75 -12.35 10.89
CA ALA A 198 -6.90 -13.37 10.29
C ALA A 198 -5.44 -13.19 10.74
N ASP A 199 -5.11 -13.71 11.92
CA ASP A 199 -3.76 -13.69 12.49
C ASP A 199 -2.98 -15.00 12.27
N GLY A 200 -3.63 -16.06 11.78
CA GLY A 200 -3.00 -17.38 11.61
C GLY A 200 -2.61 -18.05 12.92
N GLY A 201 -3.24 -17.66 14.04
CA GLY A 201 -2.91 -18.09 15.39
C GLY A 201 -1.60 -17.51 15.93
N TYR A 202 -1.11 -16.43 15.32
CA TYR A 202 0.07 -15.70 15.76
C TYR A 202 -0.08 -15.25 17.22
N PHE A 203 -1.23 -14.68 17.59
CA PHE A 203 -1.41 -14.18 18.96
C PHE A 203 -1.44 -15.32 19.98
N GLU A 204 -1.98 -16.48 19.62
CA GLU A 204 -2.03 -17.64 20.50
C GLU A 204 -0.63 -18.20 20.80
N ARG A 205 0.26 -18.15 19.82
CA ARG A 205 1.63 -18.68 19.91
C ARG A 205 2.65 -17.62 20.34
N LEU A 206 2.26 -16.34 20.35
CA LEU A 206 3.12 -15.23 20.73
C LEU A 206 3.67 -15.42 22.16
N SER A 207 4.98 -15.61 22.25
CA SER A 207 5.69 -15.74 23.52
C SER A 207 6.78 -14.67 23.61
N MET A 208 6.37 -13.43 23.93
CA MET A 208 7.26 -12.28 24.02
C MET A 208 7.40 -11.79 25.47
N THR A 209 8.62 -11.43 25.87
CA THR A 209 8.92 -10.76 27.14
C THR A 209 9.52 -9.38 26.88
N VAL A 210 9.05 -8.40 27.65
CA VAL A 210 9.50 -7.00 27.60
C VAL A 210 10.38 -6.61 28.79
N ALA A 211 10.93 -7.60 29.51
CA ALA A 211 11.87 -7.40 30.61
C ALA A 211 13.13 -6.63 30.17
N GLU A 212 13.86 -6.10 31.16
CA GLU A 212 15.19 -5.53 30.91
C GLU A 212 16.13 -6.58 30.30
N GLY A 213 16.89 -6.18 29.27
CA GLY A 213 17.77 -7.09 28.52
C GLY A 213 17.08 -8.03 27.52
N ALA A 214 15.74 -8.17 27.56
CA ALA A 214 15.02 -9.01 26.60
C ALA A 214 14.90 -8.32 25.22
N ALA A 215 14.91 -9.13 24.15
CA ALA A 215 14.74 -8.62 22.79
C ALA A 215 13.40 -7.88 22.61
N GLY A 216 12.34 -8.32 23.30
CA GLY A 216 10.99 -7.77 23.21
C GLY A 216 10.90 -6.34 23.73
N ARG A 217 11.84 -5.89 24.57
CA ARG A 217 11.87 -4.50 25.03
C ARG A 217 12.04 -3.49 23.89
N ARG A 218 12.72 -3.89 22.81
CA ARG A 218 12.99 -3.03 21.64
C ARG A 218 11.88 -3.09 20.60
N THR A 219 10.98 -4.07 20.67
CA THR A 219 9.85 -4.18 19.73
C THR A 219 8.86 -3.03 19.96
N PRO A 220 7.97 -2.77 18.99
CA PRO A 220 6.84 -1.87 19.19
C PRO A 220 6.06 -2.11 20.48
N GLU A 221 5.75 -3.36 20.84
CA GLU A 221 5.01 -3.70 22.06
C GLU A 221 5.80 -3.31 23.33
N GLY A 222 7.10 -3.64 23.37
CA GLY A 222 7.96 -3.25 24.49
C GLY A 222 8.10 -1.74 24.63
N ARG A 223 8.27 -1.02 23.52
CA ARG A 223 8.31 0.45 23.53
C ARG A 223 6.98 1.06 23.97
N ALA A 224 5.86 0.54 23.47
CA ALA A 224 4.54 1.01 23.84
C ALA A 224 4.27 0.83 25.34
N TYR A 225 4.65 -0.33 25.88
CA TYR A 225 4.52 -0.60 27.31
C TYR A 225 5.40 0.31 28.18
N HIS A 226 6.70 0.41 27.88
CA HIS A 226 7.65 1.16 28.72
C HIS A 226 7.55 2.68 28.56
N ASN A 227 7.37 3.16 27.34
CA ASN A 227 7.40 4.60 27.05
C ASN A 227 6.02 5.23 26.99
N ARG A 228 4.94 4.43 26.91
CA ARG A 228 3.56 4.91 26.71
C ARG A 228 3.39 5.71 25.42
N GLU A 229 4.04 5.28 24.37
CA GLU A 229 3.99 5.91 23.05
C GLU A 229 3.48 4.94 22.00
N ILE A 230 2.85 5.47 20.93
CA ILE A 230 2.55 4.66 19.75
C ILE A 230 3.87 4.26 19.09
N ALA A 231 4.07 2.96 18.92
CA ALA A 231 5.21 2.41 18.21
C ALA A 231 4.72 1.60 17.01
N VAL A 232 5.39 1.79 15.87
CA VAL A 232 5.01 1.19 14.59
C VAL A 232 6.20 0.43 14.01
N SER A 233 5.92 -0.74 13.43
CA SER A 233 6.79 -1.40 12.47
C SER A 233 6.07 -1.40 11.13
N GLN A 234 6.72 -0.88 10.08
CA GLN A 234 6.13 -0.81 8.74
C GLN A 234 6.09 -2.18 8.07
N ASN A 235 7.09 -3.01 8.34
CA ASN A 235 7.17 -4.38 7.84
C ASN A 235 7.80 -5.29 8.90
N VAL A 236 6.97 -6.11 9.55
CA VAL A 236 7.41 -7.06 10.59
C VAL A 236 8.38 -8.11 10.04
N ARG A 237 8.24 -8.51 8.76
CA ARG A 237 9.13 -9.48 8.11
C ARG A 237 10.53 -8.94 7.89
N ASP A 238 10.69 -7.64 7.70
CA ASP A 238 12.01 -7.02 7.50
C ASP A 238 12.56 -6.38 8.77
N ASP A 239 11.73 -6.22 9.80
CA ASP A 239 12.13 -5.60 11.05
C ASP A 239 13.03 -6.55 11.86
N PRO A 240 14.30 -6.22 12.09
CA PRO A 240 15.20 -7.05 12.87
C PRO A 240 14.77 -7.17 14.34
N ARG A 241 13.91 -6.26 14.83
CA ARG A 241 13.38 -6.33 16.20
C ARG A 241 12.46 -7.53 16.41
N TYR A 242 11.82 -8.02 15.33
CA TYR A 242 10.87 -9.13 15.38
C TYR A 242 11.47 -10.48 15.01
N GLU A 243 12.76 -10.55 14.67
CA GLU A 243 13.43 -11.80 14.24
C GLU A 243 13.07 -13.04 15.09
N PRO A 244 12.97 -12.97 16.44
CA PRO A 244 12.58 -14.13 17.26
C PRO A 244 11.10 -14.57 17.15
N TRP A 245 10.22 -13.76 16.56
CA TRP A 245 8.77 -13.97 16.53
C TRP A 245 8.17 -13.91 15.12
N ARG A 246 8.96 -13.83 14.05
CA ARG A 246 8.43 -13.70 12.67
C ARG A 246 7.52 -14.85 12.26
N ASP A 247 7.84 -16.06 12.69
CA ASP A 247 7.15 -17.30 12.35
C ASP A 247 6.25 -17.81 13.49
N ALA A 248 5.93 -16.93 14.45
CA ALA A 248 5.20 -17.31 15.65
C ALA A 248 3.85 -17.94 15.34
#